data_AF-A0A154PUF5-F1
#
_entry.id   AF-A0A154PUF5-F1
#
_cell.length_a   1.000
_cell.length_b   1.000
_cell.length_c   1.000
_cell.angle_alpha   90.00
_cell.angle_beta   90.00
_cell.angle_gamma   90.00
#
_symmetry.space_group_name_H-M   'P 1'
#
loop_
_entity.id
_entity.type
_entity.pdbx_description
1 polymer ?
#
loop_
_entity_poly.entity_id
_entity_poly.type
_entity_poly.pdbx_seq_one_letter_code
_entity_poly.pdbx_strand_id
1 'polypeptide(L)'
;TMICTGCCTTLDHIVTYLFKQLYPKGNYARRKNAVVPGGGDLFLQVLKQHPEILQQILSTVLNVIMFEDCRNQWSMSRPLLGLILLNEEYFNQLRENIIRSQPVDKQATMAQWFENLMEGIERNLLTRNRDRFTQNLSLLIKDINDTLKGPYSSANVSNDMMTL
;
A
#
# COMPACT_ATOMS: atom_id res chain seq x y z
N THR A 1 12.47 15.87 -1.19
CA THR A 1 12.12 14.91 -2.27
C THR A 1 13.12 13.78 -2.38
N MET A 2 14.44 14.01 -2.49
CA MET A 2 15.47 12.96 -2.68
C MET A 2 15.56 11.90 -1.56
N ILE A 3 15.39 12.30 -0.28
CA ILE A 3 15.50 11.39 0.87
C ILE A 3 14.35 10.37 0.88
N CYS A 4 13.12 10.82 0.60
CA CYS A 4 11.94 9.95 0.54
C CYS A 4 12.09 8.85 -0.52
N THR A 5 12.58 9.21 -1.72
CA THR A 5 12.81 8.24 -2.80
C THR A 5 13.85 7.18 -2.41
N GLY A 6 14.94 7.57 -1.74
CA GLY A 6 15.94 6.63 -1.23
C GLY A 6 15.39 5.67 -0.18
N CYS A 7 14.57 6.16 0.76
CA CYS A 7 13.90 5.34 1.76
C CYS A 7 12.91 4.34 1.13
N CYS A 8 12.11 4.78 0.15
CA CYS A 8 11.15 3.91 -0.54
C CYS A 8 11.85 2.77 -1.29
N THR A 9 12.94 3.08 -1.99
CA THR A 9 13.74 2.08 -2.71
C THR A 9 14.38 1.09 -1.75
N THR A 10 14.94 1.57 -0.64
CA THR A 10 15.53 0.71 0.39
C THR A 10 14.47 -0.23 0.98
N LEU A 11 13.27 0.30 1.28
CA LEU A 11 12.17 -0.49 1.79
C LEU A 11 11.69 -1.54 0.77
N ASP A 12 11.54 -1.18 -0.52
CA ASP A 12 11.19 -2.13 -1.59
C ASP A 12 12.24 -3.24 -1.69
N HIS A 13 13.53 -2.92 -1.57
CA HIS A 13 14.60 -3.93 -1.55
C HIS A 13 14.51 -4.88 -0.36
N ILE A 14 14.29 -4.37 0.85
CA ILE A 14 14.13 -5.17 2.08
C ILE A 14 12.93 -6.11 1.90
N VAL A 15 11.78 -5.56 1.53
CA VAL A 15 10.53 -6.30 1.38
C VAL A 15 10.63 -7.34 0.26
N THR A 16 11.25 -6.99 -0.87
CA THR A 16 11.50 -7.92 -1.98
C THR A 16 12.41 -9.06 -1.57
N TYR A 17 13.47 -8.77 -0.82
CA TYR A 17 14.38 -9.78 -0.30
C TYR A 17 13.64 -10.75 0.62
N LEU A 18 12.87 -10.24 1.57
CA LEU A 18 12.06 -11.04 2.49
C LEU A 18 11.06 -11.94 1.75
N PHE A 19 10.33 -11.39 0.79
CA PHE A 19 9.34 -12.15 0.02
C PHE A 19 9.99 -13.32 -0.74
N LYS A 20 11.17 -13.11 -1.33
CA LYS A 20 11.93 -14.18 -2.01
C LYS A 20 12.43 -15.27 -1.06
N GLN A 21 12.80 -14.91 0.16
CA GLN A 21 13.29 -15.87 1.17
C GLN A 21 12.16 -16.71 1.77
N LEU A 22 10.98 -16.11 1.99
CA LEU A 22 9.83 -16.79 2.58
C LEU A 22 9.03 -17.61 1.55
N TYR A 23 9.01 -17.17 0.28
CA TYR A 23 8.27 -17.83 -0.80
C TYR A 23 9.20 -18.19 -1.97
N PRO A 24 10.13 -19.15 -1.79
CA PRO A 24 10.98 -19.61 -2.87
C PRO A 24 10.11 -20.30 -3.95
N LYS A 25 10.22 -19.85 -5.20
CA LYS A 25 9.62 -20.57 -6.34
C LYS A 25 10.20 -21.99 -6.41
N GLY A 26 9.31 -22.97 -6.64
CA GLY A 26 9.62 -24.40 -6.66
C GLY A 26 10.88 -24.80 -7.44
N ASN A 27 11.50 -25.88 -6.96
CA ASN A 27 12.73 -26.57 -7.40
C ASN A 27 14.08 -25.83 -7.26
N TYR A 28 14.15 -24.71 -6.53
CA TYR A 28 15.42 -24.19 -5.98
C TYR A 28 15.66 -24.57 -4.51
N ALA A 29 15.04 -25.64 -4.03
CA ALA A 29 15.33 -26.28 -2.74
C ALA A 29 16.77 -26.83 -2.61
N ARG A 30 17.66 -26.57 -3.60
CA ARG A 30 19.07 -26.99 -3.61
C ARG A 30 20.03 -25.86 -3.99
N ARG A 31 19.88 -24.67 -3.41
CA ARG A 31 21.06 -23.88 -3.01
C ARG A 31 21.04 -23.64 -1.52
N LYS A 32 21.27 -24.75 -0.80
CA LYS A 32 21.69 -24.76 0.61
C LYS A 32 23.02 -23.99 0.87
N ASN A 33 23.65 -23.40 -0.16
CA ASN A 33 24.98 -22.78 -0.08
C ASN A 33 25.03 -21.40 -0.77
N ALA A 34 24.10 -20.51 -0.45
CA ALA A 34 24.38 -19.07 -0.50
C ALA A 34 24.04 -18.48 0.85
N VAL A 35 24.64 -19.07 1.89
CA VAL A 35 24.84 -18.41 3.17
C VAL A 35 25.55 -17.10 2.85
N VAL A 36 24.83 -15.98 2.87
CA VAL A 36 25.49 -14.71 3.19
C VAL A 36 25.85 -14.86 4.66
N PRO A 37 27.12 -15.01 5.02
CA PRO A 37 27.49 -15.25 6.41
C PRO A 37 27.08 -14.04 7.25
N GLY A 38 26.14 -14.23 8.17
CA GLY A 38 26.12 -13.49 9.43
C GLY A 38 25.00 -12.48 9.71
N GLY A 39 24.08 -12.15 8.78
CA GLY A 39 23.09 -11.08 9.03
C GLY A 39 21.66 -11.32 8.56
N GLY A 40 21.46 -11.91 7.38
CA GLY A 40 20.13 -12.07 6.77
C GLY A 40 19.21 -13.03 7.54
N ASP A 41 19.79 -14.11 8.08
CA ASP A 41 19.05 -15.10 8.87
C ASP A 41 18.55 -14.54 10.20
N LEU A 42 19.38 -13.71 10.86
CA LEU A 42 18.98 -13.05 12.11
C LEU A 42 17.82 -12.08 11.88
N PHE A 43 17.88 -11.29 10.80
CA PHE A 43 16.81 -10.36 10.46
C PHE A 43 15.50 -11.10 10.12
N LEU A 44 15.56 -12.18 9.33
CA LEU A 44 14.41 -13.05 9.07
C LEU A 44 13.86 -13.68 10.36
N GLN A 45 14.73 -14.10 11.28
CA GLN A 45 14.33 -14.65 12.57
C GLN A 45 13.64 -13.58 13.44
N VAL A 46 14.18 -12.37 13.50
CA VAL A 46 13.57 -11.24 14.22
C VAL A 46 12.19 -10.95 13.66
N LEU A 47 12.01 -10.91 12.34
CA LEU A 47 10.68 -10.64 11.75
C LEU A 47 9.69 -11.80 11.92
N LYS A 48 10.18 -13.04 12.05
CA LYS A 48 9.33 -14.19 12.43
C LYS A 48 8.91 -14.14 13.90
N GLN A 49 9.79 -13.68 14.77
CA GLN A 49 9.53 -13.53 16.21
C GLN A 49 8.72 -12.26 16.51
N HIS A 50 8.87 -11.23 15.68
CA HIS A 50 8.27 -9.92 15.82
C HIS A 50 7.55 -9.48 14.53
N PRO A 51 6.48 -10.19 14.10
CA PRO A 51 5.72 -9.83 12.90
C PRO A 51 5.08 -8.43 12.99
N GLU A 52 4.87 -7.92 14.20
CA GLU A 52 4.33 -6.58 14.47
C GLU A 52 5.14 -5.47 13.80
N ILE A 53 6.44 -5.66 13.55
CA ILE A 53 7.29 -4.68 12.89
C ILE A 53 6.81 -4.43 11.46
N LEU A 54 6.61 -5.50 10.68
CA LEU A 54 6.12 -5.36 9.30
C LEU A 54 4.67 -4.86 9.25
N GLN A 55 3.86 -5.28 10.22
CA GLN A 55 2.47 -4.83 10.37
C GLN A 55 2.40 -3.33 10.65
N GLN A 56 3.24 -2.81 11.54
CA GLN A 56 3.33 -1.37 11.81
C GLN A 56 3.77 -0.61 10.56
N ILE A 57 4.83 -1.07 9.87
CA ILE A 57 5.28 -0.43 8.63
C ILE A 57 4.17 -0.43 7.58
N LEU A 58 3.47 -1.55 7.39
CA LEU A 58 2.33 -1.65 6.48
C LEU A 58 1.23 -0.64 6.83
N SER A 59 0.81 -0.60 8.10
CA SER A 59 -0.22 0.32 8.57
C SER A 59 0.19 1.78 8.37
N THR A 60 1.42 2.14 8.73
CA THR A 60 1.95 3.50 8.54
C THR A 60 2.00 3.89 7.06
N VAL A 61 2.57 3.04 6.20
CA VAL A 61 2.68 3.33 4.77
C VAL A 61 1.30 3.46 4.12
N LEU A 62 0.36 2.57 4.46
CA LEU A 62 -1.00 2.63 3.94
C LEU A 62 -1.71 3.92 4.38
N ASN A 63 -1.62 4.29 5.66
CA ASN A 63 -2.23 5.51 6.19
C ASN A 63 -1.66 6.77 5.53
N VAL A 64 -0.33 6.85 5.38
CA VAL A 64 0.33 7.99 4.71
C VAL A 64 -0.13 8.11 3.26
N ILE A 65 -0.27 6.99 2.55
CA ILE A 65 -0.74 7.01 1.15
C ILE A 65 -2.20 7.42 1.03
N MET A 66 -3.06 6.94 1.94
CA MET A 66 -4.50 7.17 1.86
C MET A 66 -4.94 8.54 2.38
N PHE A 67 -4.25 9.08 3.39
CA PHE A 67 -4.75 10.23 4.16
C PHE A 67 -3.81 11.44 4.16
N GLU A 68 -2.55 11.29 3.73
CA GLU A 68 -1.63 12.42 3.58
C GLU A 68 -1.42 12.77 2.10
N ASP A 69 -1.17 14.04 1.79
CA ASP A 69 -0.75 14.52 0.47
C ASP A 69 0.67 14.00 0.13
N CYS A 70 0.78 12.69 -0.09
CA CYS A 70 2.05 12.03 -0.33
C CYS A 70 2.57 12.35 -1.74
N ARG A 71 3.54 13.27 -1.82
CA ARG A 71 4.19 13.64 -3.09
C ARG A 71 4.96 12.49 -3.78
N ASN A 72 5.21 11.37 -3.10
CA ASN A 72 5.97 10.22 -3.61
C ASN A 72 5.14 8.94 -3.74
N GLN A 73 3.82 9.04 -3.96
CA GLN A 73 2.89 7.90 -4.08
C GLN A 73 3.42 6.76 -4.97
N TRP A 74 4.02 7.10 -6.10
CA TRP A 74 4.54 6.13 -7.09
C TRP A 74 5.73 5.35 -6.57
N SER A 75 6.55 5.96 -5.70
CA SER A 75 7.68 5.28 -5.07
C SER A 75 7.23 4.42 -3.90
N MET A 76 6.17 4.81 -3.18
CA MET A 76 5.64 4.07 -2.03
C MET A 76 4.69 2.92 -2.39
N SER A 77 4.12 2.90 -3.61
CA SER A 77 3.27 1.79 -4.06
C SER A 77 4.03 0.45 -4.08
N ARG A 78 5.30 0.45 -4.52
CA ARG A 78 6.14 -0.75 -4.65
C ARG A 78 6.44 -1.42 -3.30
N PRO A 79 6.95 -0.71 -2.27
CA PRO A 79 7.12 -1.30 -0.95
C PRO A 79 5.77 -1.67 -0.32
N LEU A 80 4.70 -0.89 -0.53
CA LEU A 80 3.36 -1.21 0.00
C LEU A 80 2.87 -2.57 -0.53
N LEU A 81 2.95 -2.83 -1.84
CA LEU A 81 2.54 -4.11 -2.40
C LEU A 81 3.25 -5.28 -1.72
N GLY A 82 4.57 -5.20 -1.55
CA GLY A 82 5.30 -6.27 -0.91
C GLY A 82 4.99 -6.44 0.58
N LEU A 83 4.71 -5.34 1.29
CA LEU A 83 4.24 -5.40 2.68
C LEU A 83 2.88 -6.10 2.78
N ILE A 84 1.96 -5.83 1.85
CA ILE A 84 0.65 -6.49 1.75
C ILE A 84 0.83 -7.99 1.51
N LEU A 85 1.62 -8.39 0.50
CA LEU A 85 1.81 -9.81 0.17
C LEU A 85 2.54 -10.61 1.27
N LEU A 86 3.33 -9.92 2.10
CA LEU A 86 3.97 -10.52 3.28
C LEU A 86 3.00 -10.66 4.46
N ASN A 87 1.97 -9.80 4.56
CA ASN A 87 1.07 -9.70 5.73
C ASN A 87 -0.41 -9.64 5.31
N GLU A 88 -0.85 -10.55 4.45
CA GLU A 88 -2.20 -10.51 3.84
C GLU A 88 -3.33 -10.56 4.89
N GLU A 89 -3.18 -11.39 5.93
CA GLU A 89 -4.17 -11.49 7.01
C GLU A 89 -4.33 -10.15 7.76
N TYR A 90 -3.21 -9.51 8.09
CA TYR A 90 -3.23 -8.22 8.77
C TYR A 90 -3.72 -7.09 7.85
N PHE A 91 -3.36 -7.13 6.56
CA PHE A 91 -3.92 -6.20 5.56
C PHE A 91 -5.45 -6.30 5.48
N ASN A 92 -6.01 -7.52 5.47
CA ASN A 92 -7.45 -7.71 5.51
C ASN A 92 -8.08 -7.12 6.78
N GLN A 93 -7.45 -7.28 7.94
CA GLN A 93 -7.92 -6.65 9.18
C GLN A 93 -7.89 -5.11 9.09
N LEU A 94 -6.80 -4.53 8.58
CA LEU A 94 -6.70 -3.09 8.35
C LEU A 94 -7.81 -2.59 7.42
N ARG A 95 -8.04 -3.29 6.30
CA ARG A 95 -9.11 -2.97 5.35
C ARG A 95 -10.46 -2.94 6.04
N GLU A 96 -10.83 -3.99 6.76
CA GLU A 96 -12.13 -4.07 7.46
C GLU A 96 -12.28 -2.95 8.50
N ASN A 97 -11.20 -2.62 9.22
CA ASN A 97 -11.22 -1.52 10.18
C ASN A 97 -11.44 -0.16 9.49
N ILE A 98 -10.78 0.10 8.36
CA ILE A 98 -10.94 1.34 7.58
C ILE A 98 -12.34 1.42 6.97
N ILE A 99 -12.91 0.31 6.50
CA ILE A 99 -14.28 0.26 5.98
C ILE A 99 -15.27 0.59 7.11
N ARG A 100 -15.16 -0.07 8.26
CA ARG A 100 -16.07 0.16 9.41
C ARG A 100 -15.98 1.55 9.99
N SER A 101 -14.85 2.23 9.83
CA SER A 101 -14.70 3.63 10.26
C SER A 101 -15.38 4.63 9.32
N GLN A 102 -15.83 4.20 8.13
CA GLN A 102 -16.60 5.06 7.22
C GLN A 102 -18.09 5.10 7.61
N PRO A 103 -18.80 6.20 7.27
CA PRO A 103 -20.27 6.24 7.28
C PRO A 103 -20.88 5.07 6.52
N VAL A 104 -21.99 4.52 7.02
CA VAL A 104 -22.64 3.28 6.51
C VAL A 104 -22.89 3.32 4.99
N ASP A 105 -23.31 4.48 4.48
CA ASP A 105 -23.55 4.75 3.06
C ASP A 105 -22.29 4.69 2.19
N LYS A 106 -21.10 4.89 2.78
CA LYS A 106 -19.81 4.86 2.09
C LYS A 106 -19.05 3.55 2.25
N GLN A 107 -19.47 2.67 3.16
CA GLN A 107 -18.76 1.41 3.46
C GLN A 107 -18.66 0.49 2.23
N ALA A 108 -19.76 0.32 1.50
CA ALA A 108 -19.80 -0.50 0.29
C ALA A 108 -18.84 0.03 -0.80
N THR A 109 -18.83 1.35 -1.00
CA THR A 109 -17.91 2.00 -1.95
C THR A 109 -16.45 1.81 -1.54
N MET A 110 -16.12 2.01 -0.25
CA MET A 110 -14.76 1.79 0.26
C MET A 110 -14.33 0.34 0.10
N ALA A 111 -15.21 -0.62 0.37
CA ALA A 111 -14.95 -2.04 0.13
C ALA A 111 -14.59 -2.32 -1.33
N GLN A 112 -15.37 -1.78 -2.27
CA GLN A 112 -15.12 -1.92 -3.70
C GLN A 112 -13.77 -1.35 -4.12
N TRP A 113 -13.36 -0.20 -3.58
CA TRP A 113 -12.05 0.37 -3.88
C TRP A 113 -10.91 -0.53 -3.43
N PHE A 114 -11.02 -1.15 -2.26
CA PHE A 114 -10.01 -2.12 -1.80
C PHE A 114 -10.00 -3.42 -2.61
N GLU A 115 -11.14 -3.86 -3.14
CA GLU A 115 -11.18 -4.97 -4.11
C GLU A 115 -10.44 -4.59 -5.39
N ASN A 116 -10.76 -3.42 -5.96
CA ASN A 116 -10.12 -2.89 -7.16
C ASN A 116 -8.61 -2.68 -6.97
N LEU A 117 -8.17 -2.32 -5.76
CA LEU A 117 -6.75 -2.16 -5.41
C LEU A 117 -5.93 -3.42 -5.74
N MET A 118 -6.48 -4.60 -5.42
CA MET A 118 -5.81 -5.90 -5.61
C MET A 118 -6.24 -6.62 -6.90
N GLU A 119 -7.11 -6.02 -7.71
CA GLU A 119 -7.61 -6.63 -8.94
C GLU A 119 -6.49 -6.90 -9.94
N GLY A 120 -6.39 -8.16 -10.37
CA GLY A 120 -5.38 -8.62 -11.33
C GLY A 120 -3.96 -8.75 -10.75
N ILE A 121 -3.81 -8.68 -9.42
CA ILE A 121 -2.52 -8.86 -8.74
C ILE A 121 -2.38 -10.32 -8.29
N GLU A 122 -1.47 -11.04 -8.94
CA GLU A 122 -1.04 -12.36 -8.45
C GLU A 122 -0.12 -12.22 -7.23
N ARG A 123 0.02 -13.27 -6.43
CA ARG A 123 0.91 -13.33 -5.26
C ARG A 123 2.40 -13.42 -5.66
N ASN A 124 2.91 -12.38 -6.33
CA ASN A 124 4.31 -12.22 -6.67
C ASN A 124 4.68 -10.74 -6.88
N LEU A 125 5.97 -10.47 -6.77
CA LEU A 125 6.56 -9.14 -6.94
C LEU A 125 7.21 -8.99 -8.33
N LEU A 126 6.55 -9.43 -9.40
CA LEU A 126 7.01 -9.13 -10.75
C LEU A 126 6.73 -7.67 -11.11
N THR A 127 7.51 -7.10 -12.03
CA THR A 127 7.34 -5.71 -12.49
C THR A 127 5.90 -5.45 -12.95
N ARG A 128 5.31 -6.38 -13.71
CA ARG A 128 3.90 -6.31 -14.15
C ARG A 128 2.93 -6.10 -12.98
N ASN A 129 3.08 -6.84 -11.89
CA ASN A 129 2.19 -6.71 -10.73
C ASN A 129 2.44 -5.40 -9.96
N ARG A 130 3.71 -4.98 -9.84
CA ARG A 130 4.03 -3.67 -9.24
C ARG A 130 3.41 -2.51 -10.02
N ASP A 131 3.51 -2.55 -11.34
CA ASP A 131 2.99 -1.49 -12.21
C ASP A 131 1.45 -1.49 -12.15
N ARG A 132 0.83 -2.67 -12.21
CA ARG A 132 -0.63 -2.81 -12.05
C ARG A 132 -1.12 -2.29 -10.69
N PHE A 133 -0.44 -2.66 -9.60
CA PHE A 133 -0.80 -2.18 -8.26
C PHE A 133 -0.68 -0.66 -8.16
N THR A 134 0.37 -0.08 -8.76
CA THR A 134 0.55 1.38 -8.79
C THR A 134 -0.59 2.09 -9.52
N GLN A 135 -1.06 1.52 -10.63
CA GLN A 135 -2.24 2.03 -11.36
C GLN A 135 -3.51 1.93 -10.50
N ASN A 136 -3.80 0.75 -9.94
CA ASN A 136 -4.98 0.53 -9.11
C ASN A 136 -5.00 1.48 -7.89
N LEU A 137 -3.85 1.66 -7.23
CA LEU A 137 -3.70 2.56 -6.09
C LEU A 137 -3.95 4.02 -6.48
N SER A 138 -3.49 4.45 -7.66
CA SER A 138 -3.72 5.81 -8.14
C SER A 138 -5.21 6.09 -8.37
N LEU A 139 -5.96 5.09 -8.85
CA LEU A 139 -7.41 5.19 -8.99
C LEU A 139 -8.10 5.27 -7.63
N LEU A 140 -7.74 4.41 -6.68
CA LEU A 140 -8.28 4.45 -5.31
C LEU A 140 -8.08 5.81 -4.65
N ILE A 141 -6.87 6.39 -4.74
CA ILE A 141 -6.58 7.71 -4.15
C ILE A 141 -7.39 8.80 -4.83
N LYS A 142 -7.54 8.74 -6.15
CA LYS A 142 -8.36 9.69 -6.89
C LYS A 142 -9.81 9.62 -6.43
N ASP A 143 -10.40 8.43 -6.36
CA ASP A 143 -11.80 8.24 -5.99
C ASP A 143 -12.08 8.66 -4.54
N ILE A 144 -11.13 8.41 -3.61
CA ILE A 144 -11.18 8.92 -2.23
C ILE A 144 -11.21 10.44 -2.22
N ASN A 145 -10.28 11.08 -2.95
CA ASN A 145 -10.19 12.53 -3.01
C ASN A 145 -11.42 13.17 -3.65
N ASP A 146 -11.98 12.56 -4.69
CA ASP A 146 -13.20 13.03 -5.35
C ASP A 146 -14.42 12.92 -4.41
N THR A 147 -14.48 11.87 -3.59
CA THR A 147 -15.54 11.67 -2.58
C THR A 147 -15.41 12.61 -1.38
N LEU A 148 -14.19 12.98 -1.01
CA LEU A 148 -13.93 13.99 0.03
C LEU A 148 -14.23 15.42 -0.47
N LYS A 149 -14.10 15.67 -1.78
CA LYS A 149 -14.37 16.96 -2.43
C LYS A 149 -15.84 17.17 -2.85
N GLY A 150 -16.80 16.43 -2.28
CA GLY A 150 -18.23 16.55 -2.57
C GLY A 150 -18.76 18.01 -2.59
N PRO A 151 -19.90 18.27 -3.27
CA PRO A 151 -20.18 19.41 -4.17
C PRO A 151 -20.28 20.83 -3.56
N TYR A 152 -19.72 21.11 -2.39
CA TYR A 152 -19.88 22.38 -1.69
C TYR A 152 -18.88 23.49 -2.03
N SER A 153 -18.05 23.33 -3.08
CA SER A 153 -17.00 24.30 -3.40
C SER A 153 -17.27 25.21 -4.60
N SER A 154 -18.50 25.30 -5.11
CA SER A 154 -18.85 26.29 -6.15
C SER A 154 -20.34 26.67 -6.11
N ALA A 155 -20.80 27.27 -5.01
CA ALA A 155 -22.02 28.08 -4.99
C ALA A 155 -21.80 29.23 -4.02
N ASN A 156 -21.64 30.44 -4.56
CA ASN A 156 -21.61 31.80 -3.96
C ASN A 156 -20.52 32.59 -4.72
N VAL A 157 -20.78 33.61 -5.54
CA VAL A 157 -21.82 34.65 -5.48
C VAL A 157 -22.06 35.18 -6.91
N SER A 158 -23.23 34.91 -7.49
CA SER A 158 -23.77 35.77 -8.55
C SER A 158 -24.43 36.97 -7.85
N ASN A 159 -23.69 38.07 -7.74
CA ASN A 159 -24.24 39.36 -7.36
C ASN A 159 -24.91 39.97 -8.59
N ASP A 160 -26.15 39.59 -8.85
CA ASP A 160 -27.08 40.37 -9.68
C ASP A 160 -28.22 40.85 -8.78
N MET A 161 -28.02 42.02 -8.17
CA MET A 161 -29.13 42.86 -7.72
C MET A 161 -28.67 44.32 -7.64
N MET A 162 -28.67 45.00 -8.79
CA MET A 162 -28.82 46.46 -8.81
C MET A 162 -30.30 46.74 -9.08
N THR A 163 -31.06 46.86 -8.00
CA THR A 163 -32.43 47.37 -8.01
C THR A 163 -32.44 48.84 -8.44
N LEU A 164 -33.52 49.20 -9.14
CA LEU A 164 -33.94 50.54 -9.56
C LEU A 164 -33.87 51.60 -8.46
#